data_AF-A0A1S8A9G1-F1
#
_entry.id   AF-A0A1S8A9G1-F1
#
_cell.length_a   1.000
_cell.length_b   1.000
_cell.length_c   1.000
_cell.angle_alpha   90.00
_cell.angle_beta   90.00
_cell.angle_gamma   90.00
#
_symmetry.space_group_name_H-M   'P 1'
#
loop_
_entity.id
_entity.type
_entity.pdbx_description
1 polymer ?
#
loop_
_entity_poly.entity_id
_entity_poly.type
_entity_poly.pdbx_seq_one_letter_code
_entity_poly.pdbx_strand_id
1 'polypeptide(L)'
;MDGSNGRRLFSVGFCDEGARFNNMLGRQGRAWGYHGDDGRAWGSDQAGSLYGPTYDEGSIIGCGVNFTEGTAFYTMNGKVIGRAFTNVLGKLYPAVSIGVEMAGCVLAARFWDEDESAKKLFRFQGPYDGPETLEPSRRYKDEANNRRAKNAGSDDASLSSYDGDGPD
;
A
#
# COMPACT_ATOMS: atom_id res chain seq x y z
N MET A 1 0.28 6.46 21.99
CA MET A 1 -1.05 5.82 21.91
C MET A 1 -1.97 6.89 21.35
N ASP A 2 -2.16 6.91 20.04
CA ASP A 2 -3.12 7.83 19.41
C ASP A 2 -4.54 7.25 19.58
N GLY A 3 -5.51 8.13 19.81
CA GLY A 3 -6.88 7.78 20.19
C GLY A 3 -7.73 7.13 19.09
N SER A 4 -7.14 6.38 18.15
CA SER A 4 -7.91 5.56 17.22
C SER A 4 -8.42 4.33 17.97
N ASN A 5 -9.67 4.43 18.43
CA ASN A 5 -10.41 3.43 19.18
C ASN A 5 -10.65 2.13 18.37
N GLY A 6 -9.58 1.37 18.05
CA GLY A 6 -9.63 0.13 17.26
C GLY A 6 -10.17 0.27 15.83
N ARG A 7 -10.48 1.49 15.40
CA ARG A 7 -11.07 1.78 14.09
C ARG A 7 -10.03 1.56 12.99
N ARG A 8 -10.48 0.99 11.88
CA ARG A 8 -9.69 0.81 10.65
C ARG A 8 -8.54 -0.19 10.72
N LEU A 9 -8.49 -1.04 11.74
CA LEU A 9 -7.55 -2.16 11.83
C LEU A 9 -7.95 -3.30 10.88
N PHE A 10 -7.98 -3.00 9.58
CA PHE A 10 -8.21 -3.98 8.54
C PHE A 10 -7.34 -3.68 7.32
N SER A 11 -7.05 -4.72 6.55
CA SER A 11 -6.31 -4.57 5.30
C SER A 11 -6.88 -5.46 4.21
N VAL A 12 -6.74 -4.98 2.98
CA VAL A 12 -7.17 -5.65 1.76
C VAL A 12 -5.96 -5.92 0.89
N GLY A 13 -5.91 -7.09 0.27
CA GLY A 13 -4.87 -7.41 -0.69
C GLY A 13 -4.92 -8.86 -1.12
N PHE A 14 -3.76 -9.50 -1.14
CA PHE A 14 -3.59 -10.86 -1.63
C PHE A 14 -2.39 -11.53 -0.97
N CYS A 15 -2.34 -12.84 -1.06
CA CYS A 15 -1.24 -13.66 -0.55
C CYS A 15 -0.97 -14.85 -1.46
N ASP A 16 0.19 -15.48 -1.27
CA ASP A 16 0.43 -16.81 -1.83
C ASP A 16 0.13 -17.92 -0.79
N GLU A 17 0.20 -19.17 -1.22
CA GLU A 17 -0.10 -20.37 -0.43
C GLU A 17 0.77 -20.61 0.82
N GLY A 18 1.93 -19.97 0.91
CA GLY A 18 2.83 -20.05 2.06
C GLY A 18 2.71 -18.89 3.04
N ALA A 19 1.74 -18.00 2.85
CA ALA A 19 1.48 -16.91 3.78
C ALA A 19 1.01 -17.41 5.15
N ARG A 20 1.37 -16.65 6.19
CA ARG A 20 0.92 -16.90 7.56
C ARG A 20 -0.27 -16.02 7.88
N PHE A 21 -1.28 -16.59 8.56
CA PHE A 21 -2.56 -15.93 8.84
C PHE A 21 -2.69 -15.39 10.28
N ASN A 22 -1.57 -15.22 10.98
CA ASN A 22 -1.55 -14.74 12.37
C ASN A 22 -1.16 -13.26 12.50
N ASN A 23 -1.20 -12.49 11.41
CA ASN A 23 -0.88 -11.07 11.39
C ASN A 23 -1.64 -10.35 10.27
N MET A 24 -1.60 -9.01 10.28
CA MET A 24 -2.15 -8.19 9.20
C MET A 24 -1.41 -8.45 7.88
N LEU A 25 -2.14 -8.45 6.76
CA LEU A 25 -1.56 -8.73 5.44
C LEU A 25 -0.32 -7.86 5.15
N GLY A 26 0.74 -8.49 4.64
CA GLY A 26 1.98 -7.81 4.30
C GLY A 26 2.95 -7.53 5.45
N ARG A 27 2.56 -7.73 6.72
CA ARG A 27 3.51 -7.62 7.85
C ARG A 27 4.48 -8.80 7.94
N GLN A 28 4.17 -9.89 7.26
CA GLN A 28 5.06 -11.03 7.07
C GLN A 28 5.17 -11.29 5.57
N GLY A 29 6.26 -11.94 5.17
CA GLY A 29 6.50 -12.27 3.76
C GLY A 29 5.37 -13.13 3.19
N ARG A 30 5.25 -13.10 1.85
CA ARG A 30 4.28 -13.87 1.05
C ARG A 30 2.84 -13.36 1.10
N ALA A 31 2.63 -12.18 1.68
CA ALA A 31 1.38 -11.46 1.67
C ALA A 31 1.62 -9.99 1.29
N TRP A 32 0.57 -9.35 0.77
CA TRP A 32 0.57 -7.95 0.38
C TRP A 32 -0.74 -7.32 0.86
N GLY A 33 -0.65 -6.15 1.49
CA GLY A 33 -1.78 -5.50 2.13
C GLY A 33 -1.69 -3.98 2.13
N TYR A 34 -2.79 -3.33 1.78
CA TYR A 34 -3.01 -1.91 2.00
C TYR A 34 -3.79 -1.74 3.29
N HIS A 35 -3.27 -0.99 4.25
CA HIS A 35 -3.80 -0.92 5.63
C HIS A 35 -4.73 0.29 5.79
N GLY A 36 -5.89 0.08 6.40
CA GLY A 36 -6.93 1.10 6.57
C GLY A 36 -6.58 2.18 7.59
N ASP A 37 -5.85 1.80 8.64
CA ASP A 37 -5.52 2.64 9.79
C ASP A 37 -4.48 3.72 9.47
N ASP A 38 -3.47 3.40 8.65
CA ASP A 38 -2.37 4.33 8.34
C ASP A 38 -2.22 4.66 6.84
N GLY A 39 -2.94 3.95 5.98
CA GLY A 39 -2.88 4.11 4.54
C GLY A 39 -1.56 3.61 3.93
N ARG A 40 -0.82 2.75 4.63
CA ARG A 40 0.46 2.19 4.15
C ARG A 40 0.25 0.92 3.33
N ALA A 41 1.20 0.67 2.43
CA ALA A 41 1.31 -0.59 1.70
C ALA A 41 2.42 -1.44 2.34
N TRP A 42 2.06 -2.67 2.68
CA TRP A 42 2.94 -3.67 3.28
C TRP A 42 3.03 -4.86 2.35
N GLY A 43 4.23 -5.40 2.13
CA GLY A 43 4.44 -6.54 1.25
C GLY A 43 5.78 -7.23 1.50
N SER A 44 6.00 -8.36 0.85
CA SER A 44 7.21 -9.20 1.01
C SER A 44 8.52 -8.40 0.97
N ASP A 45 8.62 -7.42 0.06
CA ASP A 45 9.81 -6.60 -0.13
C ASP A 45 9.63 -5.15 0.37
N GLN A 46 8.52 -4.85 1.04
CA GLN A 46 8.13 -3.48 1.41
C GLN A 46 7.61 -3.41 2.84
N ALA A 47 8.45 -2.96 3.75
CA ALA A 47 8.10 -2.72 5.15
C ALA A 47 7.33 -1.39 5.32
N GLY A 48 6.05 -1.37 4.99
CA GLY A 48 5.13 -0.28 5.34
C GLY A 48 5.49 1.06 4.71
N SER A 49 5.44 1.16 3.38
CA SER A 49 5.67 2.44 2.70
C SER A 49 4.43 3.34 2.77
N LEU A 50 4.64 4.67 2.76
CA LEU A 50 3.51 5.57 2.53
C LEU A 50 2.94 5.33 1.14
N TYR A 51 1.62 5.09 1.08
CA TYR A 51 0.99 4.68 -0.16
C TYR A 51 -0.25 5.51 -0.50
N GLY A 52 -1.33 5.36 0.25
CA GLY A 52 -2.61 5.99 -0.04
C GLY A 52 -3.18 6.72 1.17
N PRO A 53 -4.38 7.30 1.07
CA PRO A 53 -5.11 7.78 2.24
C PRO A 53 -5.49 6.62 3.18
N THR A 54 -5.91 6.94 4.40
CA THR A 54 -6.59 5.96 5.27
C THR A 54 -7.98 5.66 4.69
N TYR A 55 -8.56 4.52 5.03
CA TYR A 55 -9.93 4.18 4.61
C TYR A 55 -10.73 3.51 5.73
N ASP A 56 -12.05 3.61 5.61
CA ASP A 56 -13.00 3.24 6.67
C ASP A 56 -14.34 2.80 6.08
N GLU A 57 -15.33 2.62 6.94
CA GLU A 57 -16.74 2.41 6.59
C GLU A 57 -17.20 3.29 5.41
N GLY A 58 -17.88 2.66 4.45
CA GLY A 58 -18.35 3.30 3.22
C GLY A 58 -17.30 3.42 2.11
N SER A 59 -16.01 3.20 2.40
CA SER A 59 -14.96 3.18 1.37
C SER A 59 -15.04 1.91 0.55
N ILE A 60 -14.93 2.02 -0.77
CA ILE A 60 -14.80 0.86 -1.67
C ILE A 60 -13.36 0.77 -2.15
N ILE A 61 -12.66 -0.27 -1.72
CA ILE A 61 -11.28 -0.53 -2.09
C ILE A 61 -11.25 -1.58 -3.21
N GLY A 62 -10.70 -1.21 -4.36
CA GLY A 62 -10.37 -2.16 -5.42
C GLY A 62 -8.91 -2.59 -5.30
N CYS A 63 -8.62 -3.83 -5.66
CA CYS A 63 -7.27 -4.39 -5.72
C CYS A 63 -7.06 -4.99 -7.11
N GLY A 64 -6.08 -4.47 -7.85
CA GLY A 64 -5.74 -4.93 -9.19
C GLY A 64 -4.32 -5.52 -9.20
N VAL A 65 -4.16 -6.66 -9.88
CA VAL A 65 -2.86 -7.29 -10.11
C VAL A 65 -2.64 -7.36 -11.62
N ASN A 66 -1.54 -6.80 -12.08
CA ASN A 66 -1.07 -6.93 -13.45
C ASN A 66 0.01 -8.02 -13.48
N PHE A 67 -0.38 -9.22 -13.93
CA PHE A 67 0.52 -10.37 -14.01
C PHE A 67 1.58 -10.26 -15.12
N THR A 68 1.32 -9.47 -16.16
CA THR A 68 2.30 -9.21 -17.24
C THR A 68 3.45 -8.37 -16.71
N GLU A 69 3.14 -7.30 -15.97
CA GLU A 69 4.14 -6.39 -15.40
C GLU A 69 4.67 -6.86 -14.03
N GLY A 70 4.04 -7.86 -13.43
CA GLY A 70 4.33 -8.30 -12.06
C GLY A 70 4.09 -7.20 -11.02
N THR A 71 3.05 -6.38 -11.21
CA THR A 71 2.73 -5.24 -10.34
C THR A 71 1.33 -5.34 -9.76
N ALA A 72 1.08 -4.58 -8.69
CA ALA A 72 -0.25 -4.44 -8.13
C ALA A 72 -0.54 -3.00 -7.73
N PHE A 73 -1.82 -2.62 -7.81
CA PHE A 73 -2.32 -1.30 -7.49
C PHE A 73 -3.65 -1.40 -6.73
N TYR A 74 -4.01 -0.32 -6.05
CA TYR A 74 -5.31 -0.18 -5.41
C TYR A 74 -6.09 1.00 -6.01
N THR A 75 -7.40 0.91 -5.86
CA THR A 75 -8.31 2.01 -6.11
C THR A 75 -9.11 2.32 -4.87
N MET A 76 -9.51 3.58 -4.72
CA MET A 76 -10.47 4.00 -3.70
C MET A 76 -11.64 4.69 -4.38
N ASN A 77 -12.84 4.17 -4.14
CA ASN A 77 -14.09 4.65 -4.74
C ASN A 77 -13.97 4.79 -6.28
N GLY A 78 -13.30 3.83 -6.91
CA GLY A 78 -13.09 3.78 -8.36
C GLY A 78 -11.95 4.65 -8.89
N LYS A 79 -11.19 5.35 -8.05
CA LYS A 79 -10.02 6.15 -8.47
C LYS A 79 -8.72 5.43 -8.14
N VAL A 80 -7.82 5.35 -9.11
CA VAL A 80 -6.51 4.72 -8.94
C VAL A 80 -5.65 5.55 -7.98
N ILE A 81 -5.02 4.88 -7.00
CA ILE A 81 -4.10 5.49 -6.03
C ILE A 81 -2.67 5.50 -6.59
N GLY A 82 -2.31 4.46 -7.35
CA GLY A 82 -0.99 4.22 -7.93
C GLY A 82 -0.53 2.78 -7.71
N ARG A 83 0.58 2.39 -8.34
CA ARG A 83 1.28 1.14 -8.08
C ARG A 83 1.70 1.06 -6.62
N ALA A 84 1.28 -0.01 -5.95
CA ALA A 84 1.65 -0.34 -4.58
C ALA A 84 2.88 -1.25 -4.53
N PHE A 85 2.87 -2.30 -5.36
CA PHE A 85 3.85 -3.38 -5.30
C PHE A 85 4.43 -3.72 -6.66
N THR A 86 5.65 -4.24 -6.65
CA THR A 86 6.37 -4.84 -7.78
C THR A 86 6.77 -6.27 -7.42
N ASN A 87 7.24 -7.04 -8.39
CA ASN A 87 7.63 -8.46 -8.21
C ASN A 87 6.49 -9.32 -7.64
N VAL A 88 5.26 -8.99 -7.99
CA VAL A 88 4.07 -9.75 -7.62
C VAL A 88 3.89 -10.87 -8.64
N LEU A 89 4.31 -12.09 -8.28
CA LEU A 89 4.38 -13.23 -9.18
C LEU A 89 3.72 -14.47 -8.57
N GLY A 90 3.39 -15.43 -9.43
CA GLY A 90 2.90 -16.75 -9.02
C GLY A 90 1.39 -16.80 -8.77
N LYS A 91 0.96 -17.86 -8.07
CA LYS A 91 -0.45 -18.09 -7.74
C LYS A 91 -0.83 -17.29 -6.50
N LEU A 92 -1.79 -16.39 -6.66
CA LEU A 92 -2.24 -15.49 -5.61
C LEU A 92 -3.70 -15.77 -5.24
N TYR A 93 -4.00 -15.54 -3.96
CA TYR A 93 -5.32 -15.64 -3.38
C TYR A 93 -5.73 -14.26 -2.85
N PRO A 94 -6.92 -13.75 -3.19
CA PRO A 94 -7.45 -12.56 -2.55
C PRO A 94 -7.55 -12.76 -1.04
N ALA A 95 -7.18 -11.74 -0.27
CA ALA A 95 -7.14 -11.83 1.17
C ALA A 95 -7.60 -10.54 1.84
N VAL A 96 -8.19 -10.71 3.02
CA VAL A 96 -8.49 -9.63 3.96
C VAL A 96 -7.99 -10.03 5.35
N SER A 97 -7.51 -9.06 6.13
CA SER A 97 -7.23 -9.26 7.56
C SER A 97 -7.94 -8.20 8.37
N ILE A 98 -8.39 -8.57 9.57
CA ILE A 98 -9.21 -7.75 10.45
C ILE A 98 -8.69 -7.93 11.88
N GLY A 99 -8.47 -6.82 12.57
CA GLY A 99 -8.11 -6.79 13.99
C GLY A 99 -9.29 -7.23 14.86
N VAL A 100 -8.99 -7.92 15.96
CA VAL A 100 -10.02 -8.40 16.91
C VAL A 100 -10.79 -7.26 17.57
N GLU A 101 -10.20 -6.07 17.60
CA GLU A 101 -10.79 -4.83 18.08
C GLU A 101 -11.93 -4.34 17.19
N MET A 102 -12.02 -4.81 15.94
CA MET A 102 -13.11 -4.51 15.01
C MET A 102 -14.28 -5.49 15.12
N ALA A 103 -14.56 -5.98 16.33
CA ALA A 103 -15.68 -6.88 16.60
C ALA A 103 -17.00 -6.27 16.07
N GLY A 104 -17.76 -7.08 15.31
CA GLY A 104 -19.00 -6.65 14.67
C GLY A 104 -18.82 -5.95 13.31
N CYS A 105 -17.59 -5.75 12.83
CA CYS A 105 -17.36 -5.26 11.46
C CYS A 105 -17.91 -6.25 10.42
N VAL A 106 -18.51 -5.70 9.37
CA VAL A 106 -18.99 -6.46 8.21
C VAL A 106 -18.25 -5.98 6.98
N LEU A 107 -17.63 -6.91 6.26
CA LEU A 107 -17.00 -6.67 4.97
C LEU A 107 -17.80 -7.39 3.88
N ALA A 108 -17.92 -6.76 2.72
CA ALA A 108 -18.45 -7.38 1.52
C ALA A 108 -17.33 -7.48 0.48
N ALA A 109 -16.96 -8.70 0.11
CA ALA A 109 -16.03 -8.96 -0.97
C ALA A 109 -16.79 -9.20 -2.29
N ARG A 110 -16.25 -8.68 -3.38
CA ARG A 110 -16.72 -8.94 -4.74
C ARG A 110 -15.53 -9.40 -5.56
N PHE A 111 -15.66 -10.54 -6.22
CA PHE A 111 -14.64 -11.09 -7.12
C PHE A 111 -15.10 -10.85 -8.55
N TRP A 112 -14.14 -10.51 -9.41
CA TRP A 112 -14.43 -10.22 -10.80
C TRP A 112 -15.14 -11.42 -11.44
N ASP A 113 -16.19 -11.13 -12.19
CA ASP A 113 -16.96 -12.08 -12.97
C ASP A 113 -17.05 -11.54 -14.39
N GLU A 114 -17.00 -12.44 -15.38
CA GLU A 114 -17.08 -12.09 -16.80
C GLU A 114 -18.49 -11.61 -17.19
N ASP A 115 -19.50 -11.85 -16.34
CA ASP A 115 -20.85 -11.34 -16.51
C ASP A 115 -20.89 -9.78 -16.55
N GLU A 116 -21.30 -9.23 -17.69
CA GLU A 116 -21.47 -7.79 -17.93
C GLU A 116 -22.38 -7.08 -16.89
N SER A 117 -23.35 -7.79 -16.31
CA SER A 117 -24.18 -7.25 -15.24
C SER A 117 -23.40 -7.10 -13.93
N ALA A 118 -22.48 -8.02 -13.65
CA ALA A 118 -21.58 -7.98 -12.50
C ALA A 118 -20.49 -6.92 -12.68
N LYS A 119 -20.03 -6.65 -13.91
CA LYS A 119 -19.05 -5.59 -14.20
C LYS A 119 -19.52 -4.23 -13.69
N LYS A 120 -20.81 -3.90 -13.80
CA LYS A 120 -21.38 -2.63 -13.29
C LYS A 120 -21.26 -2.46 -11.77
N LEU A 121 -21.02 -3.53 -11.03
CA LEU A 121 -20.84 -3.50 -9.58
C LEU A 121 -19.40 -3.13 -9.18
N PHE A 122 -18.43 -3.28 -10.10
CA PHE A 122 -17.06 -2.86 -9.87
C PHE A 122 -16.95 -1.33 -9.99
N ARG A 123 -16.30 -0.70 -9.01
CA ARG A 123 -16.20 0.77 -9.00
C ARG A 123 -15.14 1.31 -9.95
N PHE A 124 -14.07 0.56 -10.16
CA PHE A 124 -13.06 0.89 -11.15
C PHE A 124 -13.45 0.26 -12.48
N GLN A 125 -13.44 1.07 -13.54
CA GLN A 125 -13.80 0.70 -14.92
C GLN A 125 -12.75 1.19 -15.93
N GLY A 126 -11.60 1.65 -15.43
CA GLY A 126 -10.50 2.15 -16.26
C GLY A 126 -9.59 1.02 -16.79
N PRO A 127 -8.58 1.37 -17.59
CA PRO A 127 -7.60 0.40 -18.07
C PRO A 127 -6.76 -0.14 -16.90
N TYR A 128 -6.55 -1.46 -16.87
CA TYR A 128 -5.76 -2.12 -15.83
C TYR A 128 -4.24 -1.90 -16.01
N ASP A 129 -3.83 -1.54 -17.22
CA ASP A 129 -2.48 -1.26 -17.69
C ASP A 129 -2.25 0.23 -18.00
N GLY A 130 -3.17 1.10 -17.57
CA GLY A 130 -3.02 2.55 -17.69
C GLY A 130 -1.80 3.07 -16.91
N PRO A 131 -1.18 4.18 -17.33
CA PRO A 131 -0.02 4.75 -16.63
C PRO A 131 -0.26 4.97 -15.12
N GLU A 132 -1.48 5.34 -14.73
CA GLU A 132 -1.86 5.54 -13.34
C GLU A 132 -1.79 4.26 -12.49
N THR A 133 -1.93 3.07 -13.08
CA THR A 133 -1.83 1.79 -12.37
C THR A 133 -0.38 1.32 -12.22
N LEU A 134 0.50 1.78 -13.11
CA LEU A 134 1.91 1.38 -13.17
C LEU A 134 2.84 2.37 -12.43
N GLU A 135 2.46 3.64 -12.37
CA GLU A 135 3.22 4.67 -11.68
C GLU A 135 3.07 4.60 -10.15
N PRO A 136 4.13 4.83 -9.35
CA PRO A 136 4.02 4.87 -7.90
C PRO A 136 2.96 5.87 -7.41
N SER A 137 2.39 5.65 -6.23
CA SER A 137 1.41 6.59 -5.68
C SER A 137 2.02 7.97 -5.42
N ARG A 138 1.18 9.01 -5.49
CA ARG A 138 1.61 10.38 -5.17
C ARG A 138 2.24 10.49 -3.79
N ARG A 139 1.63 9.86 -2.78
CA ARG A 139 2.11 9.90 -1.39
C ARG A 139 3.51 9.29 -1.25
N TYR A 140 3.78 8.21 -2.00
CA TYR A 140 5.10 7.60 -2.07
C TYR A 140 6.13 8.53 -2.70
N LYS A 141 5.80 9.16 -3.84
CA LYS A 141 6.70 10.10 -4.54
C LYS A 141 7.05 11.31 -3.67
N ASP A 142 6.05 11.88 -3.00
CA ASP A 142 6.23 13.03 -2.10
C ASP A 142 7.17 12.69 -0.94
N GLU A 143 7.06 11.49 -0.36
CA GLU A 143 7.97 11.02 0.68
C GLU A 143 9.41 10.87 0.17
N ALA A 144 9.59 10.23 -0.99
CA ALA A 144 10.90 10.03 -1.60
C ALA A 144 11.60 11.37 -1.89
N ASN A 145 10.84 12.34 -2.41
CA ASN A 145 11.35 13.69 -2.67
C ASN A 145 11.76 14.41 -1.38
N ASN A 146 10.95 14.32 -0.33
CA ASN A 146 11.27 14.92 0.97
C ASN A 146 12.52 14.30 1.61
N ARG A 147 12.71 12.97 1.51
CA ARG A 147 13.94 12.30 1.99
C ARG A 147 15.17 12.78 1.21
N ARG A 148 15.07 12.90 -0.12
CA ARG A 148 16.15 13.39 -0.97
C ARG A 148 16.53 14.84 -0.62
N ALA A 149 15.55 15.70 -0.41
CA ALA A 149 15.78 17.09 -0.02
C ALA A 149 16.47 17.22 1.35
N LYS A 150 16.09 16.40 2.33
CA LYS A 150 16.74 16.36 3.65
C LYS A 150 18.20 15.94 3.57
N ASN A 151 18.52 14.92 2.77
CA ASN A 151 19.89 14.45 2.60
C ASN A 151 20.75 15.48 1.84
N ALA A 152 20.19 16.20 0.87
CA ALA A 152 20.92 17.27 0.18
C ALA A 152 21.24 18.47 1.08
N GLY A 153 20.41 18.75 2.09
CA GLY A 153 20.64 19.84 3.05
C GLY A 153 21.60 19.49 4.20
N SER A 154 21.88 18.21 4.45
CA SER A 154 22.84 17.80 5.49
C SER A 154 24.29 17.86 5.03
N ASP A 155 24.55 17.77 3.73
CA ASP A 155 25.91 17.76 3.19
C ASP A 155 26.57 19.15 3.26
N ASP A 156 25.77 20.23 3.23
CA ASP A 156 26.23 21.64 3.33
C ASP A 156 26.65 22.04 4.76
N ALA A 157 26.06 21.41 5.79
CA ALA A 157 26.36 21.73 7.19
C ALA A 157 27.65 21.08 7.72
N SER A 158 28.32 20.23 6.91
CA SER A 158 29.51 19.47 7.33
C SER A 158 30.85 20.09 6.91
N LEU A 159 30.84 21.20 6.15
CA LEU A 159 32.04 21.83 5.60
C LEU A 159 32.59 23.03 6.41
N SER A 160 32.04 23.35 7.59
CA SER A 160 32.48 24.49 8.39
C SER A 160 32.92 24.13 9.82
N SER A 161 34.03 23.40 9.96
CA SER A 161 34.91 23.47 11.15
C SER A 161 36.16 22.60 10.98
N TYR A 162 37.12 23.08 10.18
CA TYR A 162 38.52 22.65 10.30
C TYR A 162 39.38 23.92 10.37
N ASP A 163 39.27 24.65 11.48
CA ASP A 163 40.30 25.62 11.87
C ASP A 163 41.36 24.82 12.63
N GLY A 164 42.52 24.66 11.98
CA GLY A 164 43.63 23.87 12.49
C GLY A 164 44.38 24.59 13.61
N ASP A 165 44.47 23.94 14.77
CA ASP A 165 45.55 24.15 15.72
C ASP A 165 46.76 23.32 15.26
N GLY A 166 47.75 24.00 14.67
CA GLY A 166 49.10 23.47 14.50
C GLY A 166 50.02 24.10 15.56
N PRO A 167 50.87 23.32 16.26
CA PRO A 167 51.71 23.86 17.31
C PRO A 167 52.97 24.52 16.73
N ASP A 168 53.29 25.72 17.24
CA ASP A 168 54.58 26.05 17.89
C ASP A 168 54.50 27.44 18.54
#